data_AF-A0A969NHE4-F1
#
_entry.id   AF-A0A969NHE4-F1
#
_cell.length_a   1.000
_cell.length_b   1.000
_cell.length_c   1.000
_cell.angle_alpha   90.00
_cell.angle_beta   90.00
_cell.angle_gamma   90.00
#
_symmetry.space_group_name_H-M   'P 1'
#
loop_
_entity.id
_entity.type
_entity.pdbx_description
1 polymer ?
#
loop_
_entity_poly.entity_id
_entity_poly.type
_entity_poly.pdbx_seq_one_letter_code
_entity_poly.pdbx_strand_id
1 'polypeptide(L)' 'MKRINTSKAKAEESESKFRILFENSEDAVGLSLKGDNVFFNPAYLSLFGYDTSEELIGKSILGQIAPREKRTNS' A
#
# COMPACT_ATOMS: atom_id res chain seq x y z
N MET A 1 -1.88 -35.08 -16.10
CA MET A 1 -1.28 -33.73 -16.20
C MET A 1 -2.33 -32.62 -16.07
N LYS A 2 -3.13 -32.56 -14.99
CA LYS A 2 -4.26 -31.58 -14.84
C LYS A 2 -4.24 -30.73 -13.56
N ARG A 3 -3.24 -30.87 -12.68
CA ARG A 3 -3.21 -30.18 -11.37
C ARG A 3 -2.43 -28.86 -11.37
N ILE A 4 -1.43 -28.70 -12.24
CA ILE A 4 -0.54 -27.52 -12.24
C ILE A 4 -1.23 -26.29 -12.86
N ASN A 5 -2.04 -26.46 -13.91
CA ASN A 5 -2.74 -25.34 -14.56
C ASN A 5 -3.83 -24.71 -13.68
N THR A 6 -4.53 -25.49 -12.87
CA THR A 6 -5.65 -24.98 -12.06
C THR A 6 -5.16 -24.11 -10.90
N SER A 7 -4.04 -24.47 -10.26
CA SER A 7 -3.48 -23.68 -9.16
C SER A 7 -2.91 -22.35 -9.64
N LYS A 8 -2.21 -22.35 -10.79
CA LYS A 8 -1.68 -21.12 -11.39
C LYS A 8 -2.80 -20.17 -11.83
N ALA A 9 -3.79 -20.69 -12.55
CA ALA A 9 -4.93 -19.89 -13.01
C ALA A 9 -5.74 -19.28 -11.85
N LYS A 10 -5.92 -20.03 -10.75
CA LYS A 10 -6.57 -19.50 -9.54
C LYS A 10 -5.76 -18.41 -8.85
N ALA A 11 -4.44 -18.55 -8.79
CA ALA A 11 -3.56 -17.53 -8.22
C ALA A 11 -3.62 -16.24 -9.05
N GLU A 12 -3.52 -16.35 -10.38
CA GLU A 12 -3.63 -15.22 -11.31
C GLU A 12 -4.99 -14.52 -11.20
N GLU A 13 -6.09 -15.28 -11.10
CA GLU A 13 -7.43 -14.73 -10.91
C GLU A 13 -7.53 -13.97 -9.57
N SER A 14 -7.00 -14.53 -8.48
CA SER A 14 -7.02 -13.86 -7.18
C SER A 14 -6.15 -12.60 -7.17
N GLU A 15 -5.00 -12.62 -7.84
CA GLU A 15 -4.11 -11.47 -7.96
C GLU A 15 -4.76 -10.36 -8.79
N SER A 16 -5.41 -10.71 -9.91
CA SER A 16 -6.13 -9.75 -10.74
C SER A 16 -7.28 -9.08 -9.98
N LYS A 17 -8.08 -9.86 -9.26
CA LYS A 17 -9.15 -9.32 -8.40
C LYS A 17 -8.58 -8.40 -7.32
N PHE A 18 -7.51 -8.83 -6.66
CA PHE A 18 -6.83 -7.99 -5.66
C PHE A 18 -6.35 -6.67 -6.28
N ARG A 19 -5.68 -6.73 -7.43
CA ARG A 19 -5.17 -5.55 -8.14
C ARG A 19 -6.30 -4.58 -8.50
N ILE A 20 -7.41 -5.07 -9.04
CA ILE A 20 -8.56 -4.22 -9.37
C ILE A 20 -9.11 -3.54 -8.11
N LEU A 21 -9.33 -4.29 -7.04
CA LEU A 21 -9.85 -3.75 -5.78
C LEU A 21 -8.88 -2.73 -5.16
N PHE A 22 -7.59 -3.03 -5.20
CA PHE A 22 -6.56 -2.19 -4.62
C PHE A 22 -6.41 -0.86 -5.38
N GLU A 23 -6.30 -0.92 -6.72
CA GLU A 23 -6.12 0.26 -7.59
C GLU A 23 -7.35 1.17 -7.62
N ASN A 24 -8.55 0.61 -7.47
CA ASN A 24 -9.81 1.36 -7.52
C ASN A 24 -10.40 1.66 -6.13
N SER A 25 -9.69 1.33 -5.05
CA SER A 25 -10.16 1.64 -3.70
C SER A 25 -10.07 3.15 -3.44
N GLU A 26 -11.12 3.72 -2.84
CA GLU A 26 -11.13 5.10 -2.36
C GLU A 26 -10.37 5.27 -1.04
N ASP A 27 -10.21 4.17 -0.28
CA ASP A 27 -9.44 4.18 0.96
C ASP A 27 -7.94 4.17 0.65
N ALA A 28 -7.17 4.98 1.38
CA ALA A 28 -5.72 4.96 1.30
C ALA A 28 -5.16 3.67 1.92
N VAL A 29 -4.57 2.81 1.09
CA VAL A 29 -3.98 1.55 1.53
C VAL A 29 -2.48 1.56 1.24
N GLY A 30 -1.69 1.28 2.26
CA GLY A 30 -0.23 1.18 2.17
C GLY A 30 0.32 0.02 3.01
N LEU A 31 1.46 -0.52 2.58
CA LEU A 31 2.24 -1.54 3.25
C LEU A 31 3.64 -0.99 3.50
N SER A 32 4.11 -1.15 4.73
CA SER A 32 5.50 -0.90 5.10
C SER A 32 6.19 -2.18 5.55
N LEU A 33 7.47 -2.30 5.23
CA LEU A 33 8.33 -3.39 5.69
C LEU A 33 9.52 -2.78 6.43
N LYS A 34 9.75 -3.22 7.67
CA LYS A 34 10.79 -2.66 8.56
C LYS A 34 10.70 -1.13 8.75
N GLY A 35 9.48 -0.59 8.64
CA GLY A 35 9.23 0.84 8.76
C GLY A 35 9.38 1.62 7.46
N ASP A 36 9.77 0.99 6.35
CA ASP A 36 9.89 1.63 5.04
C ASP A 36 8.68 1.31 4.17
N ASN A 37 8.19 2.31 3.47
CA ASN A 37 7.11 2.22 2.51
C ASN A 37 7.53 1.31 1.33
N VAL A 38 6.74 0.27 1.06
CA VAL A 38 7.03 -0.71 -0.01
C VAL A 38 5.91 -0.87 -1.04
N PHE A 39 4.67 -0.54 -0.70
CA PHE A 39 3.54 -0.69 -1.60
C PHE A 39 2.36 0.18 -1.17
N PHE A 40 1.68 0.86 -2.10
CA PHE A 40 0.57 1.77 -1.80
C PHE A 40 -0.32 1.93 -3.04
N ASN A 41 -1.60 2.23 -2.83
CA ASN A 41 -2.57 2.44 -3.91
C ASN A 41 -2.65 3.91 -4.35
N PRO A 42 -3.32 4.21 -5.47
CA PRO A 42 -3.48 5.59 -5.95
C PRO A 42 -4.17 6.53 -4.94
N ALA A 43 -5.12 6.01 -4.16
CA ALA A 43 -5.78 6.79 -3.10
C ALA A 43 -4.81 7.22 -2.00
N TYR A 44 -3.82 6.39 -1.66
CA TYR A 44 -2.77 6.75 -0.71
C TYR A 44 -1.94 7.94 -1.21
N LEU A 45 -1.51 7.90 -2.48
CA LEU A 45 -0.75 9.01 -3.08
C LEU A 45 -1.58 10.30 -3.07
N SER A 46 -2.85 10.21 -3.45
CA SER A 46 -3.78 11.33 -3.48
C SER A 46 -4.02 11.93 -2.08
N LEU A 47 -4.21 11.07 -1.06
CA LEU A 47 -4.47 11.50 0.31
C LEU A 47 -3.27 12.22 0.93
N PHE A 48 -2.06 11.71 0.70
CA PHE A 48 -0.84 12.26 1.27
C PHE A 48 -0.13 13.28 0.37
N GLY A 49 -0.67 13.55 -0.83
CA GLY A 49 -0.20 14.60 -1.74
C GLY A 49 1.08 14.27 -2.51
N TYR A 50 1.25 13.02 -2.93
CA TYR A 50 2.38 12.57 -3.76
C TYR A 50 1.91 12.30 -5.19
N ASP A 51 2.78 12.58 -6.18
CA ASP A 51 2.46 12.38 -7.59
C ASP A 51 2.83 10.97 -8.05
N THR A 52 3.97 10.43 -7.56
CA THR A 52 4.42 9.09 -7.93
C THR A 52 4.78 8.23 -6.72
N SER A 53 4.69 6.91 -6.92
CA SER A 53 5.04 5.94 -5.89
C SER A 53 6.54 5.94 -5.54
N GLU A 54 7.39 6.27 -6.50
CA GLU A 54 8.85 6.32 -6.36
C GLU A 54 9.28 7.35 -5.30
N GLU A 55 8.48 8.38 -5.07
CA GLU A 55 8.74 9.37 -4.03
C GLU A 55 8.61 8.81 -2.61
N LEU A 56 7.92 7.68 -2.44
CA LEU A 56 7.66 7.06 -1.15
C LEU A 56 8.40 5.74 -0.95
N ILE A 57 8.66 4.98 -2.01
CA ILE A 57 9.34 3.68 -1.91
C ILE A 57 10.67 3.83 -1.14
N GLY A 58 10.85 3.03 -0.09
CA GLY A 58 12.05 3.03 0.74
C GLY A 58 12.15 4.19 1.74
N LYS A 59 11.19 5.11 1.78
CA LYS A 59 11.12 6.14 2.83
C LYS A 59 10.39 5.61 4.05
N SER A 60 10.77 6.10 5.22
CA SER A 60 10.13 5.71 6.47
C SER A 60 8.66 6.15 6.51
N ILE A 61 7.76 5.23 6.84
CA ILE A 61 6.32 5.48 7.07
C ILE A 61 6.06 6.51 8.17
N LEU A 62 7.02 6.70 9.07
CA LEU A 62 6.90 7.67 10.15
C LEU A 62 6.86 9.12 9.63
N GLY A 63 7.36 9.38 8.41
CA GLY A 63 7.26 10.71 7.79
C GLY A 63 5.82 11.13 7.47
N GLN A 64 4.89 10.18 7.40
CA GLN A 64 3.48 10.41 7.08
C GLN A 64 2.63 10.54 8.35
N ILE A 65 3.20 10.18 9.51
CA ILE A 65 2.54 10.28 10.80
C ILE A 65 2.96 11.59 11.45
N ALA A 66 1.98 12.47 11.71
CA ALA A 66 2.25 13.69 12.46
C ALA A 66 2.95 13.35 13.79
N PRO A 67 3.99 14.11 14.20
CA PRO A 67 4.63 13.89 15.48
C PRO A 67 3.57 13.90 16.58
N ARG A 68 3.57 12.87 17.43
CA ARG A 68 2.67 12.85 18.59
C ARG A 68 2.89 14.13 19.38
N GLU A 69 1.89 15.01 19.44
CA GLU A 69 1.95 16.18 20.31
C GLU A 69 2.30 15.69 21.72
N LYS A 70 3.44 16.15 22.23
CA LYS A 70 3.74 16.01 23.65
C LYS A 70 2.69 16.85 24.34
N ARG A 71 1.67 16.22 24.93
CA ARG A 71 0.82 16.88 25.92
C ARG A 71 1.76 17.36 27.03
N THR A 72 2.20 18.61 26.95
CA THR A 72 2.77 19.32 28.09
C THR A 72 1.63 19.49 29.06
N ASN A 73 1.58 18.62 30.07
CA ASN A 73 0.86 18.92 31.31
C ASN A 73 1.51 20.17 31.90
N SER A 74 0.87 21.32 31.69
CA SER A 74 0.96 22.45 32.63
C SER A 74 0.21 22.12 33.91
#